data_AF-A0A933REA3-F1
#
_entry.id   AF-A0A933REA3-F1
#
_cell.length_a   1.000
_cell.length_b   1.000
_cell.length_c   1.000
_cell.angle_alpha   90.00
_cell.angle_beta   90.00
_cell.angle_gamma   90.00
#
_symmetry.space_group_name_H-M   'P 1'
#
loop_
_entity.id
_entity.type
_entity.pdbx_description
1 polymer ?
#
loop_
_entity_poly.entity_id
_entity_poly.type
_entity_poly.pdbx_seq_one_letter_code
_entity_poly.pdbx_strand_id
1 'polypeptide(L)'
;MSRPLRAVALVLTAVLALSFAACGGDDGGGDRLSKDEYIKQAEAIGQRVEKETNSLNTSNVSSPKELAPILEKLRDQISSAKDNIGDLKPPEEVQQAHDKTIESLELFLKDLDPVIAAAKANDTKKLQELTSGSFPSQAAQRANQEAEKIYKEKGYGQLAD
;
A
#
# COMPACT_ATOMS: atom_id res chain seq x y z
N MET A 1 26.83 -32.62 -35.15
CA MET A 1 27.10 -31.48 -36.05
C MET A 1 26.57 -30.22 -35.38
N SER A 2 27.48 -29.47 -34.76
CA SER A 2 27.22 -28.31 -33.92
C SER A 2 27.33 -27.03 -34.77
N ARG A 3 26.38 -26.09 -34.66
CA ARG A 3 26.46 -24.80 -35.37
C ARG A 3 27.17 -23.76 -34.48
N PRO A 4 28.14 -23.01 -35.02
CA PRO A 4 29.11 -22.22 -34.25
C PRO A 4 28.58 -20.87 -33.72
N LEU A 5 29.18 -20.45 -32.61
CA LEU A 5 29.03 -19.19 -31.89
C LEU A 5 29.83 -18.03 -32.55
N ARG A 6 29.23 -16.83 -32.50
CA ARG A 6 29.81 -15.47 -32.33
C ARG A 6 30.49 -14.74 -33.51
N ALA A 7 29.94 -13.57 -33.85
CA ALA A 7 30.60 -12.25 -33.85
C ALA A 7 29.52 -11.14 -34.02
N VAL A 8 29.26 -10.29 -33.01
CA VAL A 8 29.81 -8.92 -32.81
C VAL A 8 29.14 -7.90 -33.76
N ALA A 9 28.10 -7.20 -33.29
CA ALA A 9 28.11 -5.86 -32.67
C ALA A 9 28.09 -4.71 -33.69
N LEU A 10 26.99 -3.96 -33.68
CA LEU A 10 26.92 -2.58 -34.16
C LEU A 10 26.13 -1.78 -33.09
N VAL A 11 26.89 -1.03 -32.30
CA VAL A 11 26.45 0.02 -31.39
C VAL A 11 26.86 1.34 -32.02
N LEU A 12 25.94 2.30 -32.13
CA LEU A 12 26.10 3.75 -31.89
C LEU A 12 24.83 4.47 -32.39
N THR A 13 23.85 4.74 -31.52
CA THR A 13 23.70 5.95 -30.66
C THR A 13 23.17 7.17 -31.42
N ALA A 14 21.89 7.49 -31.21
CA ALA A 14 21.38 8.86 -31.23
C ALA A 14 20.60 9.09 -29.93
N VAL A 15 21.25 9.85 -29.05
CA VAL A 15 20.74 10.39 -27.80
C VAL A 15 19.71 11.48 -28.14
N LEU A 16 18.50 11.36 -27.61
CA LEU A 16 17.67 12.52 -27.27
C LEU A 16 17.35 12.42 -25.79
N ALA A 17 18.03 13.28 -25.05
CA ALA A 17 17.88 13.51 -23.63
C ALA A 17 16.49 14.09 -23.34
N LEU A 18 15.75 13.41 -22.46
CA LEU A 18 14.84 14.06 -21.51
C LEU A 18 15.14 13.46 -20.14
N SER A 19 16.21 13.95 -19.55
CA SER A 19 16.59 13.70 -18.18
C SER A 19 16.15 14.89 -17.33
N PHE A 20 15.28 14.62 -16.36
CA PHE A 20 15.06 15.36 -15.13
C PHE A 20 14.55 16.82 -15.21
N ALA A 21 13.30 17.00 -14.78
CA ALA A 21 12.94 18.08 -13.88
C ALA A 21 11.81 17.62 -12.94
N ALA A 22 12.11 17.62 -11.63
CA ALA A 22 11.22 17.95 -10.49
C ALA A 22 9.96 17.07 -10.27
N CYS A 23 9.64 16.48 -9.11
CA CYS A 23 9.51 17.10 -7.78
C CYS A 23 9.13 18.59 -7.86
N GLY A 24 7.99 18.89 -8.48
CA GLY A 24 7.30 20.19 -8.45
C GLY A 24 5.81 19.90 -8.21
N GLY A 25 5.10 20.52 -7.28
CA GLY A 25 5.26 21.90 -6.87
C GLY A 25 4.70 22.78 -7.99
N ASP A 26 3.43 23.15 -7.81
CA ASP A 26 2.64 24.21 -8.46
C ASP A 26 1.61 23.83 -9.53
N ASP A 27 0.44 24.45 -9.33
CA ASP A 27 -0.77 24.56 -10.14
C ASP A 27 -1.76 23.39 -10.28
N GLY A 28 -2.97 23.64 -9.78
CA GLY A 28 -4.12 22.75 -9.79
C GLY A 28 -4.61 22.42 -11.20
N GLY A 29 -4.94 21.14 -11.40
CA GLY A 29 -5.53 20.63 -12.63
C GLY A 29 -4.65 19.65 -13.41
N GLY A 30 -3.92 18.76 -12.73
CA GLY A 30 -3.31 17.60 -13.40
C GLY A 30 -4.39 16.57 -13.76
N ASP A 31 -4.45 16.18 -15.02
CA ASP A 31 -5.44 15.23 -15.53
C ASP A 31 -5.52 13.97 -14.66
N ARG A 32 -6.73 13.64 -14.22
CA ARG A 32 -7.03 12.40 -13.48
C ARG A 32 -6.63 11.19 -14.34
N LEU A 33 -6.21 10.11 -13.68
CA LEU A 33 -5.94 8.84 -14.36
C LEU A 33 -7.20 8.35 -15.07
N SER A 34 -7.04 7.66 -16.19
CA SER A 34 -8.14 6.87 -16.74
C SER A 34 -8.48 5.71 -15.79
N LYS A 35 -9.67 5.12 -15.97
CA LYS A 35 -10.11 3.95 -15.20
C LYS A 35 -9.06 2.84 -15.18
N ASP A 36 -8.59 2.40 -16.34
CA ASP A 36 -7.66 1.27 -16.46
C ASP A 36 -6.28 1.59 -15.86
N GLU A 37 -5.80 2.83 -16.01
CA GLU A 37 -4.55 3.28 -15.41
C GLU A 37 -4.64 3.32 -13.89
N TYR A 38 -5.75 3.83 -13.35
CA TYR A 38 -5.99 3.86 -11.91
C TYR A 38 -6.03 2.45 -11.32
N ILE A 39 -6.80 1.55 -11.94
CA ILE A 39 -6.90 0.14 -11.52
C ILE A 39 -5.51 -0.49 -11.51
N LYS A 40 -4.77 -0.39 -12.61
CA LYS A 40 -3.46 -1.01 -12.75
C LYS A 40 -2.46 -0.50 -11.70
N GLN A 41 -2.47 0.79 -11.41
CA GLN A 41 -1.56 1.38 -10.41
C GLN A 41 -1.97 0.99 -8.99
N ALA A 42 -3.26 1.02 -8.67
CA ALA A 42 -3.77 0.59 -7.37
C ALA A 42 -3.49 -0.90 -7.12
N GLU A 43 -3.70 -1.77 -8.11
CA GLU A 43 -3.36 -3.20 -8.04
C GLU A 43 -1.86 -3.41 -7.83
N ALA A 44 -1.01 -2.66 -8.54
CA ALA A 44 0.44 -2.78 -8.37
C ALA A 44 0.90 -2.40 -6.95
N ILE A 45 0.23 -1.43 -6.33
CA ILE A 45 0.46 -1.08 -4.92
C ILE A 45 -0.03 -2.22 -4.02
N GLY A 46 -1.26 -2.71 -4.22
CA GLY A 46 -1.83 -3.83 -3.45
C GLY A 46 -0.95 -5.08 -3.49
N GLN A 47 -0.49 -5.49 -4.66
CA GLN A 47 0.43 -6.62 -4.85
C GLN A 47 1.77 -6.42 -4.15
N ARG A 48 2.29 -5.18 -4.14
CA ARG A 48 3.52 -4.85 -3.41
C ARG A 48 3.30 -5.04 -1.91
N VAL A 49 2.21 -4.49 -1.36
CA VAL A 49 1.85 -4.63 0.05
C VAL A 49 1.66 -6.09 0.43
N GLU A 50 0.95 -6.87 -0.39
CA GLU A 50 0.74 -8.29 -0.16
C GLU A 50 2.08 -9.05 -0.08
N LYS A 51 2.96 -8.84 -1.07
CA LYS A 51 4.29 -9.45 -1.09
C LYS A 51 5.14 -9.05 0.13
N GLU A 52 5.09 -7.77 0.48
CA GLU A 52 5.82 -7.19 1.59
C GLU A 52 5.32 -7.72 2.94
N THR A 53 4.01 -7.88 3.09
CA THR A 53 3.35 -8.45 4.28
C THR A 53 3.62 -9.95 4.39
N ASN A 54 3.54 -10.70 3.28
CA ASN A 54 3.88 -12.12 3.23
C ASN A 54 5.36 -12.39 3.55
N SER A 55 6.24 -11.39 3.40
CA SER A 55 7.64 -11.49 3.81
C SER A 55 7.86 -11.33 5.32
N LEU A 56 6.83 -10.89 6.07
CA LEU A 56 6.89 -10.77 7.52
C LEU A 56 6.81 -12.15 8.15
N ASN A 57 7.94 -12.64 8.66
CA ASN A 57 8.01 -13.94 9.31
C ASN A 57 7.66 -13.82 10.80
N THR A 58 6.50 -14.34 11.19
CA THR A 58 6.06 -14.44 12.59
C THR A 58 6.27 -15.81 13.20
N SER A 59 6.77 -16.80 12.43
CA SER A 59 6.83 -18.22 12.81
C SER A 59 7.71 -18.52 14.03
N ASN A 60 8.67 -17.63 14.34
CA ASN A 60 9.62 -17.80 15.44
C ASN A 60 9.37 -16.81 16.60
N VAL A 61 8.27 -16.06 16.57
CA VAL A 61 7.94 -15.08 17.61
C VAL A 61 7.47 -15.82 18.86
N SER A 62 8.24 -15.73 19.94
CA SER A 62 7.94 -16.39 21.22
C SER A 62 7.48 -15.41 22.30
N SER A 63 7.53 -14.10 22.01
CA SER A 63 7.11 -13.06 22.95
C SER A 63 6.55 -11.82 22.23
N PRO A 64 5.69 -11.04 22.90
CA PRO A 64 5.31 -9.71 22.45
C PRO A 64 6.49 -8.81 22.05
N LYS A 65 7.60 -8.87 22.80
CA LYS A 65 8.77 -8.04 22.52
C LYS A 65 9.43 -8.38 21.19
N GLU A 66 9.44 -9.66 20.80
CA GLU A 66 9.91 -10.12 19.48
C GLU A 66 8.95 -9.76 18.35
N LEU A 67 7.66 -9.58 18.66
CA LEU A 67 6.65 -9.15 17.70
C LEU A 67 6.78 -7.66 17.34
N ALA A 68 7.22 -6.82 18.26
CA ALA A 68 7.34 -5.38 18.09
C ALA A 68 8.04 -4.94 16.78
N PRO A 69 9.26 -5.40 16.44
CA PRO A 69 9.94 -5.00 15.20
C PRO A 69 9.20 -5.45 13.93
N ILE A 70 8.44 -6.55 13.98
CA ILE A 70 7.63 -7.01 12.85
C ILE A 70 6.45 -6.06 12.64
N LEU A 71 5.79 -5.64 13.72
CA LEU A 71 4.68 -4.68 13.67
C LEU A 71 5.15 -3.29 13.23
N GLU A 72 6.35 -2.86 13.63
CA GLU A 72 6.95 -1.61 13.12
C GLU A 72 7.19 -1.68 11.61
N LYS A 73 7.73 -2.80 11.11
CA LYS A 73 7.89 -3.00 9.67
C LYS A 73 6.55 -3.00 8.94
N LEU A 74 5.53 -3.65 9.50
CA LEU A 74 4.16 -3.62 8.96
C LEU A 74 3.61 -2.18 8.89
N ARG A 75 3.80 -1.40 9.96
CA ARG A 75 3.39 0.00 10.02
C ARG A 75 4.03 0.83 8.91
N ASP A 76 5.33 0.68 8.70
CA ASP A 76 6.06 1.42 7.67
C ASP A 76 5.59 1.02 6.25
N GLN A 77 5.34 -0.26 6.03
CA GLN A 77 4.77 -0.77 4.77
C GLN A 77 3.39 -0.18 4.49
N ILE A 78 2.51 -0.16 5.49
CA ILE A 78 1.16 0.41 5.36
C ILE A 78 1.20 1.93 5.19
N SER A 79 2.11 2.63 5.90
CA SER A 79 2.29 4.08 5.71
C SER A 79 2.74 4.40 4.29
N SER A 80 3.73 3.65 3.78
CA SER A 80 4.20 3.78 2.40
C SER A 80 3.08 3.50 1.40
N ALA A 81 2.27 2.46 1.63
CA ALA A 81 1.13 2.14 0.79
C ALA A 81 0.09 3.28 0.77
N LYS A 82 -0.26 3.83 1.93
CA LYS A 82 -1.17 4.97 2.07
C LYS A 82 -0.66 6.17 1.29
N ASP A 83 0.62 6.49 1.40
CA ASP A 83 1.23 7.62 0.70
C ASP A 83 1.23 7.38 -0.83
N ASN A 84 1.63 6.18 -1.29
CA ASN A 84 1.60 5.81 -2.71
C ASN A 84 0.16 5.82 -3.29
N ILE A 85 -0.83 5.42 -2.49
CA ILE A 85 -2.25 5.51 -2.88
C ILE A 85 -2.63 6.99 -2.97
N GLY A 86 -2.35 7.81 -1.95
CA GLY A 86 -2.69 9.24 -1.95
C GLY A 86 -2.06 10.07 -3.08
N ASP A 87 -0.95 9.58 -3.65
CA ASP A 87 -0.33 10.18 -4.81
C ASP A 87 -1.08 9.89 -6.13
N LEU A 88 -1.91 8.84 -6.17
CA LEU A 88 -2.76 8.55 -7.34
C LEU A 88 -3.79 9.66 -7.53
N LYS A 89 -4.11 9.96 -8.79
CA LYS A 89 -5.18 10.88 -9.17
C LYS A 89 -6.36 10.07 -9.69
N PRO A 90 -7.31 9.65 -8.84
CA PRO A 90 -8.38 8.75 -9.26
C PRO A 90 -9.32 9.45 -10.27
N PRO A 91 -10.04 8.70 -11.11
CA PRO A 91 -11.23 9.19 -11.81
C PRO A 91 -12.23 9.82 -10.83
N GLU A 92 -12.94 10.86 -11.26
CA GLU A 92 -13.82 11.64 -10.37
C GLU A 92 -14.91 10.75 -9.74
N GLU A 93 -15.43 9.78 -10.48
CA GLU A 93 -16.50 8.90 -10.02
C GLU A 93 -16.10 7.96 -8.87
N VAL A 94 -14.80 7.78 -8.61
CA VAL A 94 -14.27 6.97 -7.51
C VAL A 94 -13.40 7.76 -6.53
N GLN A 95 -13.33 9.09 -6.62
CA GLN A 95 -12.61 9.92 -5.65
C GLN A 95 -13.04 9.62 -4.21
N GLN A 96 -14.34 9.46 -3.97
CA GLN A 96 -14.84 9.13 -2.63
C GLN A 96 -14.32 7.77 -2.13
N ALA A 97 -14.29 6.74 -2.99
CA ALA A 97 -13.77 5.43 -2.62
C ALA A 97 -12.27 5.50 -2.31
N HIS A 98 -11.54 6.26 -3.11
CA HIS A 98 -10.11 6.53 -2.93
C HIS A 98 -9.81 7.19 -1.59
N ASP A 99 -10.52 8.27 -1.26
CA ASP A 99 -10.36 8.99 0.01
C ASP A 99 -10.69 8.07 1.20
N LYS A 100 -11.71 7.21 1.05
CA LYS A 100 -12.11 6.21 2.06
C LYS A 100 -11.07 5.11 2.25
N THR A 101 -10.36 4.70 1.19
CA THR A 101 -9.21 3.80 1.31
C THR A 101 -8.07 4.45 2.09
N ILE A 102 -7.77 5.74 1.83
CA ILE A 102 -6.74 6.46 2.59
C ILE A 102 -7.15 6.61 4.06
N GLU A 103 -8.41 6.98 4.32
CA GLU A 103 -8.97 7.08 5.67
C GLU A 103 -8.86 5.75 6.44
N SER A 104 -9.20 4.63 5.79
CA SER A 104 -9.12 3.32 6.45
C SER A 104 -7.68 2.93 6.81
N LEU A 105 -6.72 3.21 5.93
CA LEU A 105 -5.29 2.98 6.18
C LEU A 105 -4.74 3.90 7.29
N GLU A 106 -5.15 5.16 7.33
CA GLU A 106 -4.77 6.10 8.38
C GLU A 106 -5.31 5.64 9.75
N LEU A 107 -6.58 5.24 9.82
CA LEU A 107 -7.18 4.71 11.03
C LEU A 107 -6.51 3.40 11.47
N PHE A 108 -6.18 2.52 10.52
CA PHE A 108 -5.44 1.30 10.82
C PHE A 108 -4.06 1.60 11.45
N LEU A 109 -3.30 2.54 10.88
CA LEU A 109 -2.01 2.95 11.42
C LEU A 109 -2.13 3.50 12.85
N LYS A 110 -3.16 4.32 13.08
CA LYS A 110 -3.48 4.86 14.42
C LYS A 110 -3.81 3.76 15.42
N ASP A 111 -4.55 2.74 14.99
CA ASP A 111 -4.90 1.59 15.83
C ASP A 111 -3.70 0.67 16.08
N LEU A 112 -2.73 0.64 15.17
CA LEU A 112 -1.53 -0.19 15.25
C LEU A 112 -0.48 0.36 16.24
N ASP A 113 -0.37 1.68 16.36
CA ASP A 113 0.56 2.34 17.29
C ASP A 113 0.47 1.86 18.75
N PRO A 114 -0.72 1.77 19.40
CA PRO A 114 -0.82 1.24 20.75
C PRO A 114 -0.50 -0.26 20.85
N VAL A 115 -0.72 -1.04 19.78
CA VAL A 115 -0.35 -2.46 19.72
C VAL A 115 1.18 -2.60 19.71
N ILE A 116 1.87 -1.80 18.89
CA ILE A 116 3.34 -1.74 18.88
C ILE A 116 3.89 -1.34 20.25
N ALA A 117 3.30 -0.34 20.90
CA ALA A 117 3.72 0.10 22.23
C ALA A 117 3.57 -1.02 23.27
N ALA A 118 2.45 -1.74 23.29
CA ALA A 118 2.23 -2.88 24.18
C ALA A 118 3.21 -4.04 23.90
N ALA A 119 3.48 -4.32 22.62
CA ALA A 119 4.47 -5.30 22.21
C ALA A 119 5.88 -4.95 22.73
N LYS A 120 6.32 -3.70 22.56
CA LYS A 120 7.61 -3.20 23.08
C LYS A 120 7.72 -3.30 24.60
N ALA A 121 6.63 -3.04 25.30
CA ALA A 121 6.54 -3.16 26.76
C ALA A 121 6.46 -4.61 27.26
N ASN A 122 6.38 -5.59 26.35
CA ASN A 122 6.12 -6.98 26.65
C ASN A 122 4.80 -7.21 27.44
N ASP A 123 3.80 -6.36 27.21
CA ASP A 123 2.53 -6.36 27.93
C ASP A 123 1.49 -7.23 27.20
N THR A 124 1.53 -8.53 27.48
CA THR A 124 0.61 -9.51 26.88
C THR A 124 -0.85 -9.21 27.19
N LYS A 125 -1.16 -8.68 28.38
CA LYS A 125 -2.54 -8.36 28.76
C LYS A 125 -3.05 -7.20 27.93
N LYS A 126 -2.25 -6.13 27.78
CA LYS A 126 -2.62 -4.98 26.97
C LYS A 126 -2.76 -5.33 25.49
N LEU A 127 -1.87 -6.19 24.96
CA LEU A 127 -2.01 -6.72 23.61
C LEU A 127 -3.32 -7.46 23.42
N GLN A 128 -3.68 -8.34 24.36
CA GLN A 128 -4.95 -9.06 24.31
C GLN A 128 -6.13 -8.07 24.34
N GLU A 129 -6.14 -7.09 25.24
CA GLU A 129 -7.19 -6.07 25.31
C GLU A 129 -7.35 -5.30 23.99
N LEU A 130 -6.24 -4.88 23.37
CA LEU A 130 -6.26 -4.11 22.12
C LEU A 130 -6.72 -4.96 20.92
N THR A 131 -6.41 -6.26 20.91
CA THR A 131 -6.63 -7.14 19.75
C THR A 131 -7.89 -8.02 19.84
N SER A 132 -8.56 -8.12 20.99
CA SER A 132 -9.72 -9.02 21.22
C SER A 132 -11.04 -8.56 20.56
N GLY A 133 -10.98 -7.97 19.37
CA GLY A 133 -12.15 -7.65 18.54
C GLY A 133 -12.37 -6.17 18.25
N SER A 134 -11.48 -5.29 18.74
CA SER A 134 -11.49 -3.86 18.41
C SER A 134 -10.38 -3.47 17.43
N PHE A 135 -9.57 -4.42 16.97
CA PHE A 135 -8.51 -4.19 16.00
C PHE A 135 -8.81 -4.88 14.65
N PRO A 136 -8.72 -4.17 13.52
CA PRO A 136 -8.72 -2.71 13.45
C PRO A 136 -10.05 -2.14 13.99
N SER A 137 -10.10 -0.86 14.32
CA SER A 137 -11.30 -0.23 14.87
C SER A 137 -12.48 -0.33 13.92
N GLN A 138 -13.69 -0.26 14.48
CA GLN A 138 -14.92 -0.25 13.68
C GLN A 138 -14.96 0.93 12.69
N ALA A 139 -14.29 2.05 13.01
CA ALA A 139 -14.16 3.17 12.09
C ALA A 139 -13.32 2.79 10.86
N ALA A 140 -12.14 2.18 11.06
CA ALA A 140 -11.30 1.70 9.96
C ALA A 140 -12.06 0.68 9.09
N GLN A 141 -12.76 -0.26 9.72
CA GLN A 141 -13.58 -1.27 9.03
C GLN A 141 -14.69 -0.62 8.18
N ARG A 142 -15.42 0.36 8.73
CA ARG A 142 -16.48 1.05 8.00
C ARG A 142 -15.94 1.84 6.82
N ALA A 143 -14.85 2.57 6.98
CA ALA A 143 -14.21 3.31 5.89
C ALA A 143 -13.82 2.36 4.75
N ASN A 144 -13.24 1.20 5.08
CA ASN A 144 -12.89 0.19 4.09
C ASN A 144 -14.13 -0.40 3.38
N GLN A 145 -15.17 -0.76 4.13
CA GLN A 145 -16.43 -1.29 3.57
C GLN A 145 -17.14 -0.28 2.66
N GLU A 146 -17.12 1.02 3.02
CA GLU A 146 -17.65 2.09 2.19
C GLU A 146 -16.85 2.23 0.88
N ALA A 147 -15.52 2.18 0.95
CA ALA A 147 -14.66 2.21 -0.24
C ALA A 147 -14.98 1.03 -1.18
N GLU A 148 -14.98 -0.20 -0.65
CA GLU A 148 -15.28 -1.41 -1.41
C GLU A 148 -16.64 -1.35 -2.11
N LYS A 149 -17.67 -0.89 -1.37
CA LYS A 149 -19.02 -0.73 -1.92
C LYS A 149 -19.02 0.23 -3.10
N ILE A 150 -18.39 1.41 -2.96
CA ILE A 150 -18.34 2.40 -4.03
C ILE A 150 -17.56 1.86 -5.23
N TYR A 151 -16.40 1.22 -5.03
CA TYR A 151 -15.65 0.61 -6.13
C TYR A 151 -16.48 -0.42 -6.88
N LYS A 152 -17.18 -1.32 -6.18
CA LYS A 152 -18.07 -2.31 -6.80
C LYS A 152 -19.19 -1.65 -7.62
N GLU A 153 -19.88 -0.65 -7.05
CA GLU A 153 -20.95 0.09 -7.72
C GLU A 153 -20.48 0.87 -8.96
N LYS A 154 -19.22 1.33 -8.97
CA LYS A 154 -18.61 2.07 -10.10
C LYS A 154 -17.89 1.18 -11.12
N GLY A 155 -17.91 -0.13 -10.92
CA GLY A 155 -17.29 -1.10 -11.82
C GLY A 155 -15.76 -1.21 -11.68
N TYR A 156 -15.22 -0.92 -10.50
CA TYR A 156 -13.83 -1.10 -10.08
C TYR A 156 -13.71 -2.30 -9.13
N GLY A 157 -14.52 -3.34 -9.33
CA GLY A 157 -14.68 -4.46 -8.39
C GLY A 157 -13.38 -5.15 -8.01
N GLN A 158 -12.40 -5.22 -8.92
CA GLN A 158 -11.07 -5.78 -8.64
C GLN A 158 -10.24 -5.02 -7.58
N LEU A 159 -10.62 -3.80 -7.22
CA LEU A 159 -10.00 -3.04 -6.11
C LEU A 159 -10.70 -3.28 -4.76
N ALA A 160 -11.74 -4.12 -4.74
CA ALA A 160 -12.62 -4.35 -3.60
C ALA A 160 -12.69 -5.83 -3.19
N ASP A 161 -11.75 -6.64 -3.67
CA ASP A 161 -11.57 -8.07 -3.39
C ASP A 161 -10.23 -8.30 -2.69
#